data_AF-A0A831UVP6-F1
#
_entry.id   AF-A0A831UVP6-F1
#
_cell.length_a   1.000
_cell.length_b   1.000
_cell.length_c   1.000
_cell.angle_alpha   90.00
_cell.angle_beta   90.00
_cell.angle_gamma   90.00
#
_symmetry.space_group_name_H-M   'P 1'
#
loop_
_entity.id
_entity.type
_entity.pdbx_description
1 polymer ?
#
loop_
_entity_poly.entity_id
_entity_poly.type
_entity_poly.pdbx_seq_one_letter_code
_entity_poly.pdbx_strand_id
1 'polypeptide(L)' 'MELLFSPEAWIALITLTLLEIILGVDNIIFIAILADRLPKHQQKKGRALGLFMAMFMRIALLFSISLVMRLT' A
#
# COMPACT_ATOMS: atom_id res chain seq x y z
N MET A 1 29.02 1.66 -8.17
CA MET A 1 29.28 0.49 -7.32
C MET A 1 29.46 0.84 -5.85
N GLU A 2 29.65 2.11 -5.46
CA GLU A 2 29.78 2.50 -4.04
C GLU A 2 28.45 2.49 -3.26
N LEU A 3 27.31 2.79 -3.91
CA LEU A 3 25.99 2.77 -3.23
C LEU A 3 25.61 1.39 -2.65
N LEU A 4 25.94 0.29 -3.36
CA LEU A 4 25.55 -1.07 -2.95
C LEU A 4 26.37 -1.60 -1.75
N PHE A 5 27.54 -1.01 -1.48
CA PHE A 5 28.40 -1.38 -0.35
C PHE A 5 28.35 -0.36 0.79
N SER A 6 27.58 0.74 0.64
CA SER A 6 27.37 1.71 1.70
C SER A 6 26.40 1.15 2.76
N PRO A 7 26.79 1.06 4.04
CA PRO A 7 25.90 0.65 5.12
C PRO A 7 24.64 1.53 5.21
N GLU A 8 24.76 2.80 4.86
CA GLU A 8 23.67 3.78 4.87
C GLU A 8 22.58 3.43 3.87
N ALA A 9 22.93 2.96 2.66
CA ALA A 9 21.94 2.55 1.67
C ALA A 9 21.16 1.31 2.11
N TRP A 10 21.80 0.34 2.77
CA TRP A 10 21.14 -0.84 3.32
C TRP A 10 20.18 -0.48 4.45
N ILE A 11 20.59 0.42 5.35
CA ILE A 11 19.73 0.93 6.42
C ILE A 11 18.52 1.66 5.83
N ALA A 12 18.74 2.58 4.87
CA ALA A 12 17.65 3.30 4.20
C ALA A 12 16.68 2.33 3.50
N LEU A 13 17.20 1.32 2.80
CA LEU A 13 16.38 0.31 2.12
C LEU A 13 15.53 -0.49 3.12
N ILE A 14 16.12 -0.93 4.23
CA ILE A 14 15.40 -1.65 5.30
C ILE A 14 14.32 -0.74 5.90
N THR A 15 14.64 0.49 6.26
CA THR A 15 13.67 1.43 6.85
C THR A 15 12.54 1.75 5.88
N LEU A 16 12.84 2.03 4.61
CA LEU A 16 11.82 2.29 3.58
C LEU A 16 10.91 1.07 3.39
N THR A 17 11.50 -0.13 3.28
CA THR A 17 10.75 -1.38 3.15
C THR A 17 9.83 -1.60 4.34
N LEU A 18 10.32 -1.37 5.57
CA LEU A 18 9.51 -1.50 6.78
C LEU A 18 8.35 -0.49 6.80
N LEU A 19 8.61 0.78 6.47
CA LEU A 19 7.56 1.80 6.42
C LEU A 19 6.49 1.45 5.38
N GLU A 20 6.90 0.95 4.22
CA GLU A 20 5.99 0.60 3.15
C GLU A 20 5.15 -0.64 3.48
N ILE A 21 5.72 -1.59 4.23
CA ILE A 21 4.98 -2.73 4.78
C ILE A 21 3.96 -2.26 5.81
N ILE A 22 4.32 -1.40 6.77
CA ILE A 22 3.41 -0.91 7.81
C ILE A 22 2.22 -0.18 7.17
N LEU A 23 2.48 0.77 6.28
CA LEU A 23 1.44 1.50 5.54
C LEU A 23 0.57 0.57 4.67
N GLY A 24 1.17 -0.47 4.09
CA GLY A 24 0.45 -1.44 3.27
C GLY A 24 -0.45 -2.35 4.11
N VAL A 25 0.03 -2.78 5.28
CA VAL A 25 -0.66 -3.70 6.20
C VAL A 25 -1.88 -3.04 6.83
N ASP A 26 -1.78 -1.79 7.29
CA ASP A 26 -2.92 -1.07 7.90
C ASP A 26 -4.15 -1.06 6.99
N ASN A 27 -3.95 -0.77 5.70
CA ASN A 27 -5.03 -0.69 4.71
C ASN A 27 -5.64 -2.07 4.38
N ILE A 28 -4.82 -3.12 4.25
CA ILE A 28 -5.31 -4.48 3.97
C ILE A 28 -6.05 -5.04 5.19
N ILE A 29 -5.52 -4.83 6.40
CA ILE A 29 -6.15 -5.26 7.66
C ILE A 29 -7.50 -4.57 7.84
N PHE A 30 -7.60 -3.26 7.59
CA PHE A 30 -8.87 -2.54 7.69
C PHE A 30 -9.95 -3.12 6.77
N ILE A 31 -9.60 -3.42 5.52
CA ILE A 31 -10.51 -4.05 4.54
C ILE A 31 -10.91 -5.45 4.99
N ALA A 32 -9.97 -6.26 5.49
CA ALA A 32 -10.26 -7.60 5.97
C ALA A 32 -11.21 -7.57 7.18
N ILE A 33 -10.97 -6.66 8.14
CA ILE A 33 -11.84 -6.47 9.31
C ILE A 33 -13.24 -6.02 8.90
N LEU A 34 -13.36 -5.06 7.98
CA LEU A 34 -14.67 -4.60 7.50
C LEU A 34 -15.40 -5.69 6.73
N ALA A 35 -14.69 -6.42 5.88
CA ALA A 35 -15.28 -7.51 5.11
C ALA A 35 -15.72 -8.68 6.00
N ASP A 36 -15.07 -8.90 7.15
CA ASP A 36 -15.48 -9.92 8.11
C ASP A 36 -16.79 -9.59 8.83
N ARG A 37 -17.23 -8.32 8.81
CA ARG A 37 -18.56 -7.93 9.27
C ARG A 37 -19.68 -8.22 8.26
N LEU A 38 -19.35 -8.63 7.03
CA LEU A 38 -20.35 -9.03 6.04
C LEU A 38 -20.86 -10.46 6.31
N PRO A 39 -22.10 -10.81 5.89
CA PRO A 39 -22.60 -12.17 5.92
C PRO A 39 -21.62 -13.13 5.20
N LYS A 40 -21.41 -14.34 5.71
CA LYS A 40 -20.39 -15.30 5.22
C LYS A 40 -20.39 -15.52 3.69
N HIS A 41 -21.55 -15.43 3.05
CA HIS A 41 -21.68 -15.57 1.59
C HIS A 41 -21.15 -14.35 0.78
N GLN A 42 -21.02 -13.18 1.41
CA GLN A 42 -20.55 -11.94 0.78
C GLN A 42 -19.11 -11.56 1.17
N GLN A 43 -18.54 -12.14 2.23
CA GLN A 43 -17.19 -11.81 2.70
C GLN A 43 -16.13 -11.94 1.60
N LYS A 44 -16.20 -13.00 0.78
CA LYS A 44 -15.30 -13.20 -0.36
C LYS A 44 -15.39 -12.06 -1.39
N LYS A 45 -16.61 -11.65 -1.73
CA LYS A 45 -16.85 -10.53 -2.67
C LYS A 45 -16.46 -9.19 -2.06
N GLY A 46 -16.76 -8.97 -0.77
CA GLY A 46 -16.40 -7.77 -0.04
C GLY A 46 -14.89 -7.58 0.08
N ARG A 47 -14.14 -8.65 0.39
CA ARG A 47 -12.67 -8.62 0.40
C ARG A 47 -12.11 -8.33 -0.99
N ALA A 48 -12.59 -9.01 -2.03
CA ALA A 48 -12.12 -8.80 -3.39
C ALA A 48 -12.39 -7.38 -3.91
N LEU A 49 -13.61 -6.87 -3.67
CA LEU A 49 -14.00 -5.51 -4.05
C LEU A 49 -13.21 -4.45 -3.26
N GLY A 50 -13.06 -4.66 -1.95
CA GLY A 50 -12.29 -3.76 -1.09
C GLY A 50 -10.82 -3.72 -1.49
N LEU A 51 -10.21 -4.88 -1.76
CA LEU A 51 -8.81 -4.96 -2.21
C LEU A 51 -8.62 -4.30 -3.59
N PHE A 52 -9.56 -4.52 -4.52
CA PHE A 52 -9.56 -3.87 -5.83
C PHE A 52 -9.68 -2.34 -5.70
N MET A 53 -10.64 -1.85 -4.90
CA MET A 53 -10.80 -0.42 -4.64
C MET A 53 -9.58 0.20 -3.97
N ALA A 54 -8.94 -0.51 -3.04
CA ALA A 54 -7.74 -0.03 -2.36
C ALA A 54 -6.55 0.10 -3.31
N MET A 55 -6.32 -0.89 -4.17
CA MET A 55 -5.31 -0.83 -5.22
C MET A 55 -5.59 0.32 -6.20
N PHE A 56 -6.85 0.45 -6.62
CA PHE A 56 -7.27 1.53 -7.52
C PHE A 56 -7.03 2.91 -6.90
N MET A 57 -7.46 3.12 -5.66
CA MET A 57 -7.26 4.38 -4.93
C MET A 57 -5.77 4.70 -4.76
N ARG A 58 -4.94 3.68 -4.47
CA ARG A 58 -3.48 3.86 -4.34
C ARG A 58 -2.87 4.31 -5.66
N ILE A 59 -3.23 3.69 -6.78
CA ILE A 59 -2.75 4.09 -8.12
C ILE A 59 -3.22 5.50 -8.46
N ALA A 60 -4.49 5.82 -8.21
CA ALA A 60 -5.05 7.14 -8.47
C ALA A 60 -4.33 8.23 -7.66
N LEU A 61 -4.06 7.99 -6.38
CA LEU A 61 -3.30 8.91 -5.53
C LEU A 61 -1.86 9.08 -6.00
N LEU A 62 -1.16 7.99 -6.32
CA LEU A 62 0.21 8.05 -6.83
C LEU A 62 0.28 8.81 -8.16
N PHE A 63 -0.68 8.58 -9.07
CA PHE A 63 -0.79 9.31 -10.32
C PHE A 63 -1.08 10.79 -10.09
N SER A 64 -1.95 11.11 -9.13
CA SER A 64 -2.27 12.51 -8.77
C SER A 64 -1.05 13.23 -8.21
N ILE A 65 -0.28 12.59 -7.32
CA ILE A 65 0.98 13.13 -6.79
C ILE A 65 1.98 13.34 -7.93
N SER A 66 2.13 12.36 -8.82
CA SER A 66 2.99 12.48 -10.00
C SER A 66 2.58 13.65 -10.90
N LEU A 67 1.28 13.87 -11.12
CA LEU A 67 0.76 14.99 -11.90
C LEU A 67 1.07 16.34 -11.23
N VAL A 68 0.85 16.45 -9.93
CA VAL A 68 1.13 17.67 -9.15
C VAL A 68 2.63 17.99 -9.14
N MET A 69 3.48 16.99 -8.89
CA MET A 69 4.95 17.17 -8.96
C MET A 69 5.44 17.56 -10.37
N ARG A 70 4.68 17.28 -11.42
CA ARG A 70 5.03 17.68 -12.80
C ARG A 70 4.56 19.09 -13.15
N LEU A 71 3.58 19.60 -12.43
CA LEU A 71 3.04 20.96 -12.57
C LEU A 71 3.81 21.99 -11.74
N THR A 72 4.57 21.55 -10.73
CA THR A 72 5.44 22.38 -9.88
C THR A 72 6.89 22.24 -10.32
#